data_AF-A0A2R4MJB5-F1
#
_entry.id   AF-A0A2R4MJB5-F1
#
_cell.length_a   1.000
_cell.length_b   1.000
_cell.length_c   1.000
_cell.angle_alpha   90.00
_cell.angle_beta   90.00
_cell.angle_gamma   90.00
#
_symmetry.space_group_name_H-M   'P 1'
#
loop_
_entity.id
_entity.type
_entity.pdbx_description
1 polymer ?
#
loop_
_entity_poly.entity_id
_entity_poly.type
_entity_poly.pdbx_seq_one_letter_code
_entity_poly.pdbx_strand_id
1 'polypeptide(L)'
;MNMSWKQEISEIIGRQDENGGPYWSRADGNIHAPAGFSTIDVMHAIGQLGGKVEDSPVLKEAVEFLLGYQNDDGSFRYGTQKSKLPCITANVLSVLGRLSLPNSASIDKSYSWLLDNQAADGGWRCATVKLGKAPETDASNPGTTLWVLDAFLFKNGMKRHVDALNSGVDFLLDHWSSRKPLGPCNFGIGGRFLKTEFPFRRYNLFYYVYVLSQYESARNDKRLHEAFEALKPYTDSGHLSVASPHRAWKGAVFAPQTGPSEPASKYWKEIVKRLG
;
A
#
# COMPACT_ATOMS: atom_id res chain seq x y z
N MET A 1 20.58 -11.88 14.13
CA MET A 1 20.88 -10.44 14.20
C MET A 1 19.78 -9.69 13.46
N ASN A 2 19.17 -8.67 14.05
CA ASN A 2 18.25 -7.81 13.30
C ASN A 2 19.08 -7.01 12.29
N MET A 3 19.03 -7.39 11.00
CA MET A 3 19.62 -6.56 9.94
C MET A 3 18.99 -5.17 10.00
N SER A 4 19.86 -4.16 10.04
CA SER A 4 19.51 -2.75 9.98
C SER A 4 19.70 -2.27 8.55
N TRP A 5 18.67 -1.68 7.95
CA TRP A 5 18.69 -1.14 6.58
C TRP A 5 19.11 0.33 6.54
N LYS A 6 19.88 0.78 7.54
CA LYS A 6 20.26 2.20 7.69
C LYS A 6 21.06 2.72 6.51
N GLN A 7 21.96 1.91 5.97
CA GLN A 7 22.76 2.30 4.81
C GLN A 7 21.86 2.48 3.58
N GLU A 8 21.03 1.49 3.26
CA GLU A 8 20.12 1.56 2.11
C GLU A 8 19.14 2.72 2.24
N ILE A 9 18.60 2.97 3.44
CA ILE A 9 17.74 4.12 3.70
C ILE A 9 18.49 5.43 3.46
N SER A 10 19.74 5.55 3.94
CA SER A 10 20.57 6.73 3.71
C SER A 10 20.86 6.97 2.24
N GLU A 11 21.13 5.91 1.46
CA GLU A 11 21.34 5.99 0.01
C GLU A 11 20.08 6.45 -0.73
N ILE A 12 18.90 5.97 -0.31
CA ILE A 12 17.62 6.40 -0.85
C ILE A 12 17.35 7.88 -0.53
N ILE A 13 17.64 8.32 0.71
CA ILE A 13 17.53 9.73 1.14
C ILE A 13 18.44 10.64 0.33
N GLY A 14 19.67 10.19 0.03
CA GLY A 14 20.61 10.94 -0.82
C GLY A 14 20.10 11.22 -2.24
N ARG A 15 19.05 10.51 -2.69
CA ARG A 15 18.43 10.67 -4.01
C ARG A 15 17.17 11.54 -4.00
N GLN A 16 16.97 12.34 -2.95
CA GLN A 16 15.78 13.18 -2.77
C GLN A 16 15.47 14.16 -3.92
N ASP A 17 16.46 14.56 -4.73
CA ASP A 17 16.26 15.54 -5.80
C ASP A 17 16.23 14.92 -7.22
N GLU A 18 16.30 13.58 -7.35
CA GLU A 18 16.50 12.89 -8.64
C GLU A 18 15.39 13.12 -9.67
N ASN A 19 14.18 13.46 -9.21
CA ASN A 19 13.02 13.70 -10.07
C ASN A 19 12.80 15.19 -10.41
N GLY A 20 13.70 16.07 -9.97
CA GLY A 20 13.69 17.51 -10.24
C GLY A 20 12.77 18.34 -9.34
N GLY A 21 12.00 17.72 -8.45
CA GLY A 21 11.29 18.38 -7.35
C GLY A 21 11.83 17.91 -6.00
N PRO A 22 11.42 18.55 -4.89
CA PRO A 22 11.88 18.18 -3.56
C PRO A 22 11.33 16.81 -3.13
N TYR A 23 12.07 16.10 -2.27
CA TYR A 23 11.63 14.84 -1.62
C TYR A 23 11.05 13.83 -2.61
N TRP A 24 11.79 13.51 -3.66
CA TRP A 24 11.49 12.56 -4.73
C TRP A 24 10.23 12.92 -5.56
N SER A 25 9.68 14.12 -5.40
CA SER A 25 8.58 14.59 -6.26
C SER A 25 9.11 15.04 -7.62
N ARG A 26 8.23 15.09 -8.61
CA ARG A 26 8.56 15.72 -9.89
C ARG A 26 8.62 17.24 -9.77
N ALA A 27 9.36 17.87 -10.67
CA ALA A 27 9.43 19.34 -10.78
C ALA A 27 8.06 20.04 -10.91
N ASP A 28 7.01 19.34 -11.39
CA ASP A 28 5.63 19.85 -11.47
C ASP A 28 4.82 19.70 -10.17
N GLY A 29 5.45 19.23 -9.08
CA GLY A 29 4.82 18.98 -7.79
C GLY A 29 4.04 17.66 -7.73
N ASN A 30 4.26 16.72 -8.66
CA ASN A 30 3.61 15.41 -8.57
C ASN A 30 4.34 14.50 -7.57
N ILE A 31 3.66 14.10 -6.49
CA ILE A 31 4.19 13.24 -5.41
C ILE A 31 3.92 11.74 -5.62
N HIS A 32 3.22 11.37 -6.70
CA HIS A 32 2.86 9.99 -7.04
C HIS A 32 3.52 9.50 -8.36
N ALA A 33 4.35 10.35 -8.97
CA ALA A 33 5.11 10.03 -10.17
C ALA A 33 6.57 10.50 -10.01
N PRO A 34 7.54 9.88 -10.71
CA PRO A 34 7.41 8.68 -11.52
C PRO A 34 7.11 7.44 -10.67
N ALA A 35 6.37 6.50 -11.26
CA ALA A 35 6.01 5.25 -10.59
C ALA A 35 7.25 4.51 -10.08
N GLY A 36 7.19 4.09 -8.83
CA GLY A 36 8.18 3.29 -8.11
C GLY A 36 9.32 4.06 -7.47
N PHE A 37 9.45 5.37 -7.72
CA PHE A 37 10.43 6.23 -7.05
C PHE A 37 9.89 7.65 -6.86
N SER A 38 8.59 7.79 -6.66
CA SER A 38 7.94 9.05 -6.27
C SER A 38 8.04 9.28 -4.75
N THR A 39 7.70 10.47 -4.26
CA THR A 39 7.63 10.76 -2.81
C THR A 39 6.88 9.68 -2.04
N ILE A 40 5.67 9.33 -2.47
CA ILE A 40 4.86 8.30 -1.82
C ILE A 40 5.56 6.94 -1.88
N ASP A 41 6.06 6.52 -3.05
CA ASP A 41 6.67 5.20 -3.23
C ASP A 41 7.95 5.05 -2.40
N VAL A 42 8.79 6.09 -2.35
CA VAL A 42 10.05 6.08 -1.61
C VAL A 42 9.81 6.09 -0.11
N MET A 43 8.96 6.97 0.40
CA MET A 43 8.64 7.01 1.83
C MET A 43 7.98 5.70 2.28
N HIS A 44 7.16 5.08 1.41
CA HIS A 44 6.58 3.78 1.69
C HIS A 44 7.64 2.68 1.77
N ALA A 45 8.62 2.68 0.86
CA ALA A 45 9.76 1.76 0.90
C ALA A 45 10.59 1.93 2.18
N ILE A 46 10.93 3.16 2.55
CA ILE A 46 11.72 3.47 3.76
C ILE A 46 11.00 2.95 5.01
N GLY A 47 9.70 3.22 5.16
CA GLY A 47 8.92 2.71 6.28
C GLY A 47 8.87 1.18 6.31
N GLN A 48 8.77 0.52 5.15
CA GLN A 48 8.78 -0.95 5.07
C GLN A 48 10.14 -1.58 5.41
N LEU A 49 11.24 -0.84 5.24
CA LEU A 49 12.58 -1.21 5.68
C LEU A 49 12.81 -0.92 7.18
N GLY A 50 11.84 -0.30 7.86
CA GLY A 50 11.88 0.03 9.29
C GLY A 50 12.50 1.39 9.60
N GLY A 51 12.59 2.29 8.61
CA GLY A 51 12.97 3.68 8.85
C GLY A 51 11.91 4.43 9.63
N LYS A 52 12.33 5.40 10.43
CA LYS A 52 11.49 6.28 11.23
C LYS A 52 11.71 7.73 10.85
N VAL A 53 10.71 8.57 11.09
CA VAL A 53 10.81 10.00 10.75
C VAL A 53 11.95 10.70 11.50
N GLU A 54 12.28 10.24 12.71
CA GLU A 54 13.37 10.79 13.53
C GLU A 54 14.77 10.41 13.04
N ASP A 55 14.88 9.44 12.11
CA ASP A 55 16.18 8.97 11.61
C ASP A 55 16.87 10.01 10.70
N SER A 56 16.15 10.99 10.15
CA SER A 56 16.72 12.02 9.28
C SER A 56 15.86 13.30 9.19
N PRO A 57 16.47 14.51 9.22
CA PRO A 57 15.76 15.76 8.93
C PRO A 57 15.01 15.74 7.60
N VAL A 58 15.58 15.11 6.57
CA VAL A 58 14.94 14.98 5.25
C VAL A 58 13.63 14.21 5.34
N LEU A 59 13.55 13.17 6.17
CA LEU A 59 12.30 12.42 6.33
C LEU A 59 11.23 13.25 7.04
N LYS A 60 11.63 14.04 8.04
CA LYS A 60 10.73 14.97 8.72
C LYS A 60 10.18 16.01 7.73
N GLU A 61 11.04 16.64 6.95
CA GLU A 61 10.62 17.62 5.96
C GLU A 61 9.79 17.00 4.83
N ALA A 62 10.11 15.78 4.39
CA ALA A 62 9.33 15.04 3.41
C ALA A 62 7.92 14.73 3.93
N VAL A 63 7.76 14.42 5.22
CA VAL A 63 6.45 14.28 5.86
C VAL A 63 5.69 15.60 5.84
N GLU A 64 6.31 16.71 6.25
CA GLU A 64 5.69 18.03 6.23
C GLU A 64 5.24 18.42 4.81
N PHE A 65 6.11 18.17 3.81
CA PHE A 65 5.80 18.35 2.40
C PHE A 65 4.60 17.49 1.96
N LEU A 66 4.56 16.21 2.34
CA LEU A 66 3.46 15.30 2.02
C LEU A 66 2.13 15.77 2.63
N LEU A 67 2.16 16.25 3.89
CA LEU A 67 0.99 16.80 4.58
C LEU A 67 0.43 18.06 3.90
N GLY A 68 1.25 18.82 3.19
CA GLY A 68 0.82 19.94 2.35
C GLY A 68 -0.11 19.56 1.17
N TYR A 69 -0.25 18.27 0.88
CA TYR A 69 -1.18 17.74 -0.14
C TYR A 69 -2.52 17.32 0.45
N GLN A 70 -2.75 17.49 1.75
CA GLN A 70 -4.06 17.25 2.36
C GLN A 70 -5.06 18.35 1.95
N ASN A 71 -6.26 17.96 1.54
CA ASN A 71 -7.38 18.88 1.33
C ASN A 71 -8.12 19.16 2.65
N ASP A 72 -8.92 20.22 2.66
CA ASP A 72 -9.71 20.61 3.84
C ASP A 72 -10.66 19.51 4.33
N ASP A 73 -11.12 18.61 3.46
CA ASP A 73 -12.01 17.50 3.83
C ASP A 73 -11.27 16.25 4.35
N GLY A 74 -9.94 16.28 4.40
CA GLY A 74 -9.08 15.17 4.83
C GLY A 74 -8.61 14.26 3.70
N SER A 75 -9.14 14.37 2.48
CA SER A 75 -8.61 13.62 1.34
C SER A 75 -7.24 14.15 0.91
N PHE A 76 -6.42 13.33 0.26
CA PHE A 76 -5.16 13.77 -0.34
C PHE A 76 -5.25 13.84 -1.86
N ARG A 77 -4.58 14.85 -2.42
CA ARG A 77 -4.26 14.98 -3.85
C ARG A 77 -2.82 14.54 -4.11
N TYR A 78 -2.45 14.25 -5.36
CA TYR A 78 -1.06 13.91 -5.71
C TYR A 78 -0.28 15.02 -6.43
N GLY A 79 -0.92 16.16 -6.69
CA GLY A 79 -0.33 17.26 -7.45
C GLY A 79 -0.96 18.61 -7.10
N THR A 80 -0.63 19.64 -7.86
CA THR A 80 -1.10 21.02 -7.62
C THR A 80 -2.60 21.21 -7.87
N GLN A 81 -3.23 20.32 -8.62
CA GLN A 81 -4.67 20.36 -8.86
C GLN A 81 -5.44 19.71 -7.71
N LYS A 82 -6.56 20.32 -7.31
CA LYS A 82 -7.45 19.73 -6.29
C LYS A 82 -8.03 18.42 -6.84
N SER A 83 -7.88 17.34 -6.09
CA SER A 83 -8.47 16.04 -6.37
C SER A 83 -8.73 15.29 -5.07
N LYS A 84 -9.72 14.40 -5.06
CA LYS A 84 -10.12 13.60 -3.90
C LYS A 84 -9.97 12.13 -4.25
N LEU A 85 -8.85 11.53 -3.85
CA LEU A 85 -8.43 10.23 -4.38
C LEU A 85 -8.22 9.24 -3.23
N PRO A 86 -9.12 8.25 -3.03
CA PRO A 86 -8.97 7.29 -1.95
C PRO A 86 -7.66 6.52 -1.99
N CYS A 87 -7.16 6.20 -3.19
CA CYS A 87 -5.86 5.52 -3.33
C CYS A 87 -4.70 6.37 -2.81
N ILE A 88 -4.70 7.68 -3.07
CA ILE A 88 -3.63 8.59 -2.59
C ILE A 88 -3.76 8.79 -1.09
N THR A 89 -4.98 9.10 -0.60
CA THR A 89 -5.26 9.22 0.84
C THR A 89 -4.77 7.98 1.60
N ALA A 90 -5.13 6.79 1.14
CA ALA A 90 -4.75 5.54 1.78
C ALA A 90 -3.23 5.31 1.77
N ASN A 91 -2.56 5.51 0.62
CA ASN A 91 -1.11 5.34 0.57
C ASN A 91 -0.37 6.34 1.48
N VAL A 92 -0.83 7.59 1.57
CA VAL A 92 -0.24 8.58 2.50
C VAL A 92 -0.42 8.13 3.95
N LEU A 93 -1.61 7.68 4.34
CA LEU A 93 -1.86 7.17 5.69
C LEU A 93 -1.00 5.95 6.03
N SER A 94 -0.86 5.01 5.10
CA SER A 94 0.05 3.85 5.22
C SER A 94 1.52 4.27 5.38
N VAL A 95 1.97 5.31 4.67
CA VAL A 95 3.31 5.87 4.80
C VAL A 95 3.53 6.43 6.21
N LEU A 96 2.61 7.28 6.68
CA LEU A 96 2.71 7.91 8.00
C LEU A 96 2.74 6.86 9.12
N GLY A 97 1.88 5.84 9.01
CA GLY A 97 1.85 4.73 9.96
C GLY A 97 3.13 3.91 9.99
N ARG A 98 3.69 3.57 8.82
CA ARG A 98 4.97 2.82 8.74
C ARG A 98 6.17 3.62 9.23
N LEU A 99 6.15 4.95 9.05
CA LEU A 99 7.15 5.85 9.63
C LEU A 99 6.93 6.13 11.13
N SER A 100 5.98 5.44 11.77
CA SER A 100 5.66 5.52 13.20
C SER A 100 5.16 6.89 13.67
N LEU A 101 4.53 7.67 12.79
CA LEU A 101 3.91 8.93 13.19
C LEU A 101 2.59 8.69 13.94
N PRO A 102 2.33 9.45 15.03
CA PRO A 102 1.06 9.38 15.72
C PRO A 102 -0.07 10.00 14.90
N ASN A 103 -1.28 9.48 15.06
CA ASN A 103 -2.47 10.05 14.42
C ASN A 103 -2.84 11.40 15.09
N SER A 104 -2.75 12.48 14.32
CA SER A 104 -3.29 13.79 14.71
C SER A 104 -4.77 13.90 14.36
N ALA A 105 -5.45 14.94 14.88
CA ALA A 105 -6.84 15.23 14.49
C ALA A 105 -7.01 15.40 12.97
N SER A 106 -6.01 15.97 12.29
CA SER A 106 -6.02 16.10 10.83
C SER A 106 -5.94 14.75 10.13
N ILE A 107 -5.12 13.83 10.65
CA ILE A 107 -5.00 12.46 10.11
C ILE A 107 -6.26 11.63 10.38
N ASP A 108 -6.88 11.79 11.56
CA ASP A 108 -8.16 11.14 11.86
C ASP A 108 -9.29 11.62 10.95
N LYS A 109 -9.23 12.87 10.45
CA LYS A 109 -10.13 13.36 9.41
C LYS A 109 -9.98 12.59 8.10
N SER A 110 -8.76 12.22 7.71
CA SER A 110 -8.52 11.39 6.51
C SER A 110 -9.09 9.98 6.64
N TYR A 111 -8.94 9.35 7.81
CA TYR A 111 -9.56 8.04 8.07
C TYR A 111 -11.09 8.12 8.03
N SER A 112 -11.66 9.17 8.63
CA SER A 112 -13.11 9.41 8.61
C SER A 112 -13.61 9.63 7.18
N TRP A 113 -12.89 10.44 6.39
CA TRP A 113 -13.19 10.66 4.99
C TRP A 113 -13.20 9.36 4.17
N LEU A 114 -12.26 8.43 4.42
CA LEU A 114 -12.29 7.12 3.76
C LEU A 114 -13.56 6.34 4.12
N LEU A 115 -13.93 6.26 5.40
CA LEU A 115 -15.15 5.56 5.84
C LEU A 115 -16.41 6.16 5.20
N ASP A 116 -16.51 7.49 5.16
CA ASP A 116 -17.66 8.21 4.59
C ASP A 116 -17.77 8.03 3.06
N ASN A 117 -16.70 7.62 2.40
CA ASN A 117 -16.62 7.44 0.94
C ASN A 117 -16.48 5.96 0.53
N GLN A 118 -16.83 5.03 1.42
CA GLN A 118 -16.96 3.61 1.07
C GLN A 118 -18.15 3.40 0.13
N ALA A 119 -17.99 2.56 -0.89
CA ALA A 119 -19.07 2.23 -1.81
C ALA A 119 -19.99 1.15 -1.22
N ALA A 120 -21.19 1.00 -1.81
CA ALA A 120 -22.19 0.05 -1.35
C ALA A 120 -21.76 -1.43 -1.48
N ASP A 121 -20.78 -1.73 -2.32
CA ASP A 121 -20.18 -3.06 -2.47
C ASP A 121 -19.07 -3.35 -1.44
N GLY A 122 -18.88 -2.44 -0.47
CA GLY A 122 -17.88 -2.56 0.59
C GLY A 122 -16.47 -2.10 0.20
N GLY A 123 -16.20 -1.80 -1.07
CA GLY A 123 -14.87 -1.34 -1.50
C GLY A 123 -14.74 0.19 -1.58
N TRP A 124 -13.63 0.64 -2.19
CA TRP A 124 -13.37 2.05 -2.48
C TRP A 124 -13.00 2.28 -3.95
N ARG A 125 -13.41 3.43 -4.50
CA ARG A 125 -13.06 3.86 -5.86
C ARG A 125 -12.98 5.38 -5.98
N CYS A 126 -12.32 5.86 -7.05
CA CYS A 126 -12.38 7.26 -7.41
C CYS A 126 -13.77 7.60 -7.98
N ALA A 127 -14.60 8.31 -7.21
CA ALA A 127 -15.97 8.66 -7.62
C ALA A 127 -16.03 9.63 -8.83
N THR A 128 -14.94 10.33 -9.13
CA THR A 128 -14.87 11.32 -10.21
C THR A 128 -14.66 10.70 -11.60
N VAL A 129 -14.28 9.42 -11.67
CA VAL A 129 -14.01 8.72 -12.94
C VAL A 129 -15.31 8.08 -13.44
N LYS A 130 -15.82 8.56 -14.59
CA LYS A 130 -17.03 8.05 -15.24
C LYS A 130 -16.65 7.11 -16.38
N LEU A 131 -16.88 5.80 -16.23
CA LEU A 131 -16.54 4.80 -17.25
C LEU A 131 -17.74 4.02 -17.80
N GLY A 132 -18.91 4.21 -17.21
CA GLY A 132 -20.13 3.48 -17.56
C GLY A 132 -20.90 3.07 -16.30
N LYS A 133 -22.05 2.41 -16.50
CA LYS A 133 -22.88 1.86 -15.42
C LYS A 133 -22.90 0.32 -15.41
N ALA A 134 -22.02 -0.31 -16.19
CA ALA A 134 -21.88 -1.76 -16.13
C ALA A 134 -21.34 -2.15 -14.74
N PRO A 135 -21.79 -3.28 -14.15
CA PRO A 135 -21.36 -3.70 -12.81
C PRO A 135 -19.85 -3.66 -12.63
N GLU A 136 -19.07 -4.15 -13.61
CA GLU A 136 -17.61 -4.14 -13.56
C GLU A 136 -17.00 -2.73 -13.55
N THR A 137 -17.61 -1.78 -14.27
CA THR A 137 -17.12 -0.40 -14.40
C THR A 137 -17.54 0.51 -13.24
N ASP A 138 -18.66 0.21 -12.57
CA ASP A 138 -19.16 0.97 -11.43
C ASP A 138 -18.71 0.38 -10.08
N ALA A 139 -18.18 -0.85 -10.09
CA ALA A 139 -17.60 -1.50 -8.93
C ALA A 139 -16.46 -0.70 -8.30
N SER A 140 -16.23 -0.99 -7.03
CA SER A 140 -15.03 -0.58 -6.32
C SER A 140 -13.76 -1.09 -6.98
N ASN A 141 -12.63 -0.47 -6.63
CA ASN A 141 -11.34 -0.75 -7.22
C ASN A 141 -10.51 -1.65 -6.29
N PRO A 142 -10.21 -2.91 -6.66
CA PRO A 142 -9.48 -3.84 -5.80
C PRO A 142 -8.14 -3.31 -5.27
N GLY A 143 -7.35 -2.63 -6.10
CA GLY A 143 -6.10 -2.02 -5.66
C GLY A 143 -6.33 -0.94 -4.61
N THR A 144 -7.32 -0.09 -4.82
CA THR A 144 -7.69 0.98 -3.88
C THR A 144 -8.21 0.42 -2.57
N THR A 145 -9.11 -0.57 -2.61
CA THR A 145 -9.63 -1.25 -1.42
C THR A 145 -8.50 -1.88 -0.60
N LEU A 146 -7.52 -2.54 -1.25
CA LEU A 146 -6.35 -3.10 -0.56
C LEU A 146 -5.54 -2.02 0.17
N TRP A 147 -5.25 -0.89 -0.49
CA TRP A 147 -4.49 0.19 0.12
C TRP A 147 -5.24 0.83 1.28
N VAL A 148 -6.57 0.98 1.18
CA VAL A 148 -7.40 1.48 2.28
C VAL A 148 -7.30 0.56 3.49
N LEU A 149 -7.47 -0.76 3.29
CA LEU A 149 -7.30 -1.73 4.38
C LEU A 149 -5.88 -1.71 4.94
N ASP A 150 -4.86 -1.55 4.12
CA ASP A 150 -3.47 -1.40 4.60
C ASP A 150 -3.29 -0.16 5.49
N ALA A 151 -3.92 0.97 5.12
CA ALA A 151 -3.86 2.20 5.92
C ALA A 151 -4.51 2.03 7.29
N PHE A 152 -5.61 1.28 7.37
CA PHE A 152 -6.34 1.02 8.62
C PHE A 152 -5.58 0.09 9.58
N LEU A 153 -4.53 -0.61 9.13
CA LEU A 153 -3.64 -1.34 10.04
C LEU A 153 -2.95 -0.44 11.06
N PHE A 154 -2.81 0.85 10.76
CA PHE A 154 -2.15 1.85 11.60
C PHE A 154 -3.13 2.71 12.40
N LYS A 155 -4.44 2.45 12.28
CA LYS A 155 -5.46 3.21 13.01
C LYS A 155 -5.84 2.49 14.30
N ASN A 156 -5.72 3.18 15.42
CA ASN A 156 -6.23 2.70 16.70
C ASN A 156 -7.76 2.87 16.80
N GLY A 157 -8.42 2.01 17.59
CA GLY A 157 -9.85 2.11 17.89
C GLY A 157 -10.78 1.53 16.81
N MET A 158 -10.30 0.55 16.05
CA MET A 158 -11.01 -0.03 14.89
C MET A 158 -12.27 -0.80 15.19
N LYS A 159 -12.50 -1.18 16.45
CA LYS A 159 -13.70 -1.92 16.85
C LYS A 159 -15.00 -1.24 16.41
N ARG A 160 -15.03 0.10 16.35
CA ARG A 160 -16.21 0.88 15.92
C ARG A 160 -16.46 0.86 14.41
N HIS A 161 -15.50 0.41 13.62
CA HIS A 161 -15.55 0.42 12.15
C HIS A 161 -15.35 -0.99 11.57
N VAL A 162 -15.46 -2.03 12.41
CA VAL A 162 -15.16 -3.40 12.02
C VAL A 162 -16.05 -3.90 10.87
N ASP A 163 -17.32 -3.51 10.83
CA ASP A 163 -18.25 -3.92 9.77
C ASP A 163 -17.87 -3.32 8.42
N ALA A 164 -17.49 -2.04 8.40
CA ALA A 164 -16.99 -1.36 7.21
C ALA A 164 -15.71 -2.03 6.69
N LEU A 165 -14.76 -2.32 7.57
CA LEU A 165 -13.51 -2.98 7.19
C LEU A 165 -13.73 -4.43 6.73
N ASN A 166 -14.62 -5.18 7.40
CA ASN A 166 -14.99 -6.53 6.98
C ASN A 166 -15.65 -6.54 5.61
N SER A 167 -16.51 -5.57 5.30
CA SER A 167 -17.10 -5.43 3.96
C SER A 167 -16.02 -5.21 2.88
N GLY A 168 -14.98 -4.44 3.20
CA GLY A 168 -13.81 -4.26 2.32
C GLY A 168 -12.97 -5.53 2.15
N VAL A 169 -12.82 -6.31 3.22
CA VAL A 169 -12.19 -7.64 3.19
C VAL A 169 -12.97 -8.58 2.29
N ASP A 170 -14.30 -8.68 2.48
CA ASP A 170 -15.17 -9.54 1.69
C ASP A 170 -15.15 -9.16 0.21
N PHE A 171 -15.17 -7.88 -0.11
CA PHE A 171 -15.00 -7.38 -1.48
C PHE A 171 -13.71 -7.92 -2.13
N LEU A 172 -12.58 -7.90 -1.41
CA LEU A 172 -11.31 -8.40 -1.92
C LEU A 172 -11.29 -9.92 -2.07
N LEU A 173 -11.90 -10.64 -1.14
CA LEU A 173 -12.04 -12.09 -1.22
C LEU A 173 -12.94 -12.51 -2.40
N ASP A 174 -14.04 -11.80 -2.65
CA ASP A 174 -14.88 -12.00 -3.85
C ASP A 174 -14.13 -11.68 -5.15
N HIS A 175 -13.24 -10.68 -5.10
CA HIS A 175 -12.36 -10.39 -6.23
C HIS A 175 -11.37 -11.53 -6.50
N TRP A 176 -10.86 -12.23 -5.48
CA TRP A 176 -10.06 -13.45 -5.66
C TRP A 176 -10.80 -14.54 -6.44
N SER A 177 -12.07 -14.76 -6.12
CA SER A 177 -12.92 -15.74 -6.80
C SER A 177 -13.28 -15.31 -8.23
N SER A 178 -13.70 -14.06 -8.43
CA SER A 178 -14.15 -13.57 -9.75
C SER A 178 -13.02 -13.27 -10.72
N ARG A 179 -11.86 -12.80 -10.22
CA ARG A 179 -10.66 -12.38 -10.96
C ARG A 179 -10.85 -11.28 -12.02
N LYS A 180 -12.08 -10.78 -12.18
CA LYS A 180 -12.47 -9.83 -13.22
C LYS A 180 -11.74 -8.50 -13.06
N PRO A 181 -11.43 -7.78 -14.14
CA PRO A 181 -11.00 -6.38 -14.02
C PRO A 181 -12.16 -5.52 -13.51
N LEU A 182 -11.96 -4.85 -12.36
CA LEU A 182 -12.98 -4.04 -11.71
C LEU A 182 -12.56 -2.56 -11.53
N GLY A 183 -13.58 -1.70 -11.55
CA GLY A 183 -13.51 -0.29 -11.21
C GLY A 183 -12.64 0.52 -12.18
N PRO A 184 -12.36 1.80 -11.84
CA PRO A 184 -11.87 2.73 -12.83
C PRO A 184 -10.44 2.55 -13.34
N CYS A 185 -9.68 1.64 -12.72
CA CYS A 185 -8.33 1.29 -13.13
C CYS A 185 -8.22 -0.17 -13.60
N ASN A 186 -9.35 -0.88 -13.80
CA ASN A 186 -9.41 -2.25 -14.31
C ASN A 186 -8.47 -3.23 -13.58
N PHE A 187 -8.43 -3.19 -12.24
CA PHE A 187 -7.63 -4.16 -11.49
C PHE A 187 -8.29 -5.53 -11.56
N GLY A 188 -7.59 -6.50 -12.12
CA GLY A 188 -7.99 -7.90 -12.17
C GLY A 188 -6.86 -8.82 -11.68
N ILE A 189 -7.16 -10.11 -11.52
CA ILE A 189 -6.18 -11.11 -11.10
C ILE A 189 -5.69 -11.89 -12.32
N GLY A 190 -4.52 -11.49 -12.82
CA GLY A 190 -3.79 -12.16 -13.89
C GLY A 190 -2.35 -12.51 -13.49
N GLY A 191 -1.55 -12.97 -14.45
CA GLY A 191 -0.18 -13.45 -14.18
C GLY A 191 0.75 -12.42 -13.53
N ARG A 192 0.50 -11.12 -13.70
CA ARG A 192 1.26 -10.06 -13.00
C ARG A 192 0.88 -9.94 -11.53
N PHE A 193 -0.41 -10.10 -11.19
CA PHE A 193 -0.88 -10.10 -9.81
C PHE A 193 -0.26 -11.27 -9.04
N LEU A 194 -0.19 -12.46 -9.65
CA LEU A 194 0.32 -13.68 -9.02
C LEU A 194 1.84 -13.67 -8.74
N LYS A 195 2.55 -12.58 -9.04
CA LYS A 195 3.97 -12.42 -8.74
C LYS A 195 4.16 -11.63 -7.46
N THR A 196 5.18 -11.99 -6.68
CA THR A 196 5.59 -11.20 -5.51
C THR A 196 6.35 -9.95 -5.94
N GLU A 197 6.08 -8.85 -5.24
CA GLU A 197 6.80 -7.58 -5.37
C GLU A 197 7.06 -7.02 -3.98
N PHE A 198 8.28 -6.50 -3.80
CA PHE A 198 8.68 -5.74 -2.63
C PHE A 198 9.58 -4.58 -3.10
N PRO A 199 9.49 -3.37 -2.50
CA PRO A 199 8.53 -2.95 -1.47
C PRO A 199 7.07 -3.04 -1.94
N PHE A 200 6.12 -3.16 -1.00
CA PHE A 200 4.69 -3.14 -1.30
C PHE A 200 4.31 -1.83 -1.97
N ARG A 201 3.76 -1.95 -3.18
CA ARG A 201 3.32 -0.81 -4.00
C ARG A 201 2.13 -1.20 -4.86
N ARG A 202 2.34 -2.12 -5.80
CA ARG A 202 1.28 -2.58 -6.70
C ARG A 202 0.36 -3.59 -6.01
N TYR A 203 -0.91 -3.62 -6.44
CA TYR A 203 -1.84 -4.71 -6.12
C TYR A 203 -1.29 -6.02 -6.68
N ASN A 204 -0.72 -6.85 -5.80
CA ASN A 204 -0.08 -8.12 -6.12
C ASN A 204 -0.35 -9.14 -5.01
N LEU A 205 -0.10 -10.42 -5.28
CA LEU A 205 -0.43 -11.54 -4.41
C LEU A 205 0.19 -11.41 -3.02
N PHE A 206 1.46 -11.01 -2.95
CA PHE A 206 2.14 -10.91 -1.66
C PHE A 206 1.54 -9.80 -0.80
N TYR A 207 1.29 -8.63 -1.38
CA TYR A 207 0.67 -7.52 -0.65
C TYR A 207 -0.79 -7.85 -0.25
N TYR A 208 -1.53 -8.51 -1.15
CA TYR A 208 -2.89 -8.97 -0.91
C TYR A 208 -2.97 -9.91 0.30
N VAL A 209 -2.16 -10.98 0.31
CA VAL A 209 -2.15 -11.96 1.40
C VAL A 209 -1.66 -11.30 2.69
N TYR A 210 -0.64 -10.43 2.62
CA TYR A 210 -0.13 -9.73 3.79
C TYR A 210 -1.22 -8.92 4.50
N VAL A 211 -1.89 -8.01 3.78
CA VAL A 211 -2.90 -7.12 4.36
C VAL A 211 -4.08 -7.94 4.89
N LEU A 212 -4.64 -8.85 4.09
CA LEU A 212 -5.80 -9.63 4.51
C LEU A 212 -5.51 -10.52 5.72
N SER A 213 -4.31 -11.08 5.84
CA SER A 213 -3.94 -11.89 7.02
C SER A 213 -4.05 -11.12 8.35
N GLN A 214 -3.94 -9.78 8.32
CA GLN A 214 -4.08 -8.95 9.51
C GLN A 214 -5.53 -8.87 10.01
N TYR A 215 -6.52 -9.07 9.13
CA TYR A 215 -7.94 -8.98 9.45
C TYR A 215 -8.51 -10.32 9.91
N GLU A 216 -9.10 -10.36 11.10
CA GLU A 216 -9.64 -11.60 11.69
C GLU A 216 -10.73 -12.26 10.84
N SER A 217 -11.58 -11.46 10.19
CA SER A 217 -12.62 -11.92 9.27
C SER A 217 -12.08 -12.71 8.08
N ALA A 218 -10.85 -12.44 7.65
CA ALA A 218 -10.25 -13.13 6.51
C ALA A 218 -9.50 -14.42 6.89
N ARG A 219 -9.02 -14.56 8.15
CA ARG A 219 -8.00 -15.57 8.52
C ARG A 219 -8.45 -17.01 8.33
N ASN A 220 -9.74 -17.29 8.45
CA ASN A 220 -10.31 -18.64 8.26
C ASN A 220 -11.04 -18.77 6.92
N ASP A 221 -11.02 -17.74 6.07
CA ASP A 221 -11.72 -17.77 4.79
C ASP A 221 -10.95 -18.60 3.77
N LYS A 222 -11.65 -19.55 3.14
CA LYS A 222 -11.06 -20.45 2.14
C LYS A 222 -10.39 -19.70 0.99
N ARG A 223 -10.94 -18.56 0.55
CA ARG A 223 -10.42 -17.74 -0.54
C ARG A 223 -9.05 -17.14 -0.18
N LEU A 224 -8.86 -16.73 1.08
CA LEU A 224 -7.55 -16.28 1.55
C LEU A 224 -6.56 -17.45 1.62
N HIS A 225 -6.98 -18.61 2.11
CA HIS A 225 -6.12 -19.80 2.15
C HIS A 225 -5.68 -20.23 0.73
N GLU A 226 -6.55 -20.17 -0.27
CA GLU A 226 -6.16 -20.42 -1.67
C GLU A 226 -5.10 -19.43 -2.17
N ALA A 227 -5.24 -18.14 -1.84
CA ALA A 227 -4.24 -17.14 -2.18
C ALA A 227 -2.92 -17.35 -1.41
N PHE A 228 -2.99 -17.79 -0.16
CA PHE A 228 -1.82 -18.15 0.65
C PHE A 228 -1.07 -19.35 0.06
N GLU A 229 -1.78 -20.41 -0.38
CA GLU A 229 -1.16 -21.54 -1.09
C GLU A 229 -0.49 -21.09 -2.39
N ALA A 230 -1.11 -20.16 -3.14
CA ALA A 230 -0.51 -19.60 -4.36
C ALA A 230 0.76 -18.78 -4.09
N LEU A 231 1.00 -18.32 -2.86
CA LEU A 231 2.18 -17.56 -2.47
C LEU A 231 3.38 -18.46 -2.12
N LYS A 232 3.13 -19.68 -1.62
CA LYS A 232 4.17 -20.63 -1.18
C LYS A 232 5.27 -20.92 -2.21
N PRO A 233 5.01 -21.01 -3.53
CA PRO A 233 6.06 -21.23 -4.53
C PRO A 233 7.16 -20.16 -4.57
N TYR A 234 6.92 -18.98 -3.98
CA TYR A 234 7.92 -17.91 -3.87
C TYR A 234 8.70 -17.96 -2.55
N THR A 235 8.52 -19.02 -1.76
CA THR A 235 9.09 -19.15 -0.43
C THR A 235 9.91 -20.41 -0.31
N ASP A 236 11.04 -20.32 0.39
CA ASP A 236 11.90 -21.45 0.72
C ASP A 236 12.47 -21.25 2.12
N SER A 237 12.38 -22.28 2.96
CA SER A 237 13.00 -22.33 4.29
C SER A 237 12.71 -21.10 5.18
N GLY A 238 11.50 -20.54 5.08
CA GLY A 238 11.07 -19.36 5.84
C GLY A 238 11.48 -18.01 5.25
N HIS A 239 12.04 -17.99 4.04
CA HIS A 239 12.41 -16.80 3.30
C HIS A 239 11.51 -16.61 2.08
N LEU A 240 11.28 -15.35 1.67
CA LEU A 240 10.47 -14.99 0.52
C LEU A 240 11.32 -14.36 -0.59
N SER A 241 11.12 -14.84 -1.81
CA SER A 241 11.74 -14.31 -3.03
C SER A 241 10.84 -13.25 -3.68
N VAL A 242 11.46 -12.19 -4.22
CA VAL A 242 10.75 -11.11 -4.91
C VAL A 242 10.81 -11.34 -6.42
N ALA A 243 9.71 -11.82 -7.00
CA ALA A 243 9.69 -12.30 -8.38
C ALA A 243 9.65 -11.17 -9.43
N SER A 244 9.13 -10.00 -9.07
CA SER A 244 9.01 -8.87 -9.99
C SER A 244 9.21 -7.54 -9.28
N PRO A 245 10.42 -7.24 -8.75
CA PRO A 245 10.69 -5.94 -8.16
C PRO A 245 10.49 -4.83 -9.19
N HIS A 246 10.04 -3.66 -8.74
CA HIS A 246 9.90 -2.52 -9.63
C HIS A 246 11.29 -2.12 -10.19
N ARG A 247 11.33 -1.62 -11.43
CA ARG A 247 12.59 -1.27 -12.11
C ARG A 247 13.47 -0.29 -11.33
N ALA A 248 12.86 0.62 -10.56
CA ALA A 248 13.56 1.59 -9.73
C ALA A 248 14.33 0.95 -8.56
N TRP A 249 13.95 -0.26 -8.16
CA TRP A 249 14.56 -1.02 -7.07
C TRP A 249 15.37 -2.21 -7.59
N LYS A 250 15.57 -2.33 -8.91
CA LYS A 250 16.44 -3.37 -9.47
C LYS A 250 17.86 -3.16 -8.99
N GLY A 251 18.43 -4.18 -8.36
CA GLY A 251 19.78 -4.13 -7.79
C GLY A 251 19.82 -3.66 -6.34
N ALA A 252 18.70 -3.23 -5.76
CA ALA A 252 18.63 -2.98 -4.32
C ALA A 252 18.74 -4.30 -3.55
N VAL A 253 19.55 -4.31 -2.48
CA VAL A 253 19.80 -5.50 -1.65
C VAL A 253 18.51 -6.04 -1.03
N PHE A 254 17.56 -5.16 -0.71
CA PHE A 254 16.25 -5.55 -0.17
C PHE A 254 15.25 -6.07 -1.22
N ALA A 255 15.54 -5.94 -2.51
CA ALA A 255 14.69 -6.41 -3.60
C ALA A 255 15.53 -7.11 -4.70
N PRO A 256 16.28 -8.17 -4.35
CA PRO A 256 17.18 -8.82 -5.27
C PRO A 256 16.41 -9.51 -6.40
N GLN A 257 17.02 -9.59 -7.59
CA GLN A 257 16.42 -10.28 -8.74
C GLN A 257 16.42 -11.81 -8.58
N THR A 258 17.34 -12.34 -7.77
CA THR A 258 17.52 -13.76 -7.49
C THR A 258 17.78 -13.95 -6.01
N GLY A 259 17.20 -15.00 -5.42
CA GLY A 259 17.35 -15.30 -4.01
C GLY A 259 16.36 -14.53 -3.11
N PRO A 260 16.43 -14.75 -1.79
CA PRO A 260 15.47 -14.22 -0.85
C PRO A 260 15.68 -12.73 -0.58
N SER A 261 14.58 -12.04 -0.29
CA SER A 261 14.57 -10.69 0.28
C SER A 261 14.37 -10.81 1.78
N GLU A 262 15.39 -10.46 2.57
CA GLU A 262 15.30 -10.45 4.03
C GLU A 262 14.17 -9.57 4.59
N PRO A 263 13.93 -8.33 4.13
CA PRO A 263 12.83 -7.54 4.65
C PRO A 263 11.47 -8.10 4.22
N ALA A 264 11.32 -8.58 2.99
CA ALA A 264 10.10 -9.27 2.56
C ALA A 264 9.85 -10.55 3.38
N SER A 265 10.90 -11.27 3.76
CA SER A 265 10.81 -12.47 4.60
C SER A 265 10.26 -12.18 6.00
N LYS A 266 10.39 -10.96 6.52
CA LYS A 266 9.74 -10.57 7.80
C LYS A 266 8.23 -10.58 7.67
N TYR A 267 7.70 -9.97 6.62
CA TYR A 267 6.27 -9.96 6.32
C TYR A 267 5.73 -11.36 6.00
N TRP A 268 6.52 -12.22 5.33
CA TRP A 268 6.17 -13.63 5.15
C TRP A 268 6.00 -14.37 6.46
N LYS A 269 6.93 -14.20 7.40
CA LYS A 269 6.85 -14.82 8.74
C LYS A 269 5.62 -14.35 9.51
N GLU A 270 5.22 -13.08 9.36
CA GLU A 270 3.97 -12.57 9.93
C GLU A 270 2.74 -13.26 9.33
N ILE A 271 2.69 -13.45 8.01
CA ILE A 271 1.62 -14.18 7.34
C ILE A 271 1.53 -15.62 7.88
N VAL A 272 2.66 -16.35 7.90
CA VAL A 272 2.71 -17.73 8.39
C VAL A 272 2.25 -17.83 9.83
N LYS A 273 2.64 -16.89 10.69
CA LYS A 273 2.17 -16.86 12.09
C LYS A 273 0.65 -16.68 12.23
N ARG A 274 0.00 -16.08 11.24
CA ARG A 274 -1.45 -15.77 11.28
C ARG A 274 -2.32 -16.81 10.59
N LEU A 275 -1.82 -17.43 9.53
CA LEU A 275 -2.56 -18.35 8.67
C LEU A 275 -2.09 -19.81 8.75
N GLY A 276 -0.93 -20.05 9.33
CA GLY A 276 -0.35 -21.38 9.56
C GLY A 276 -0.68 -21.93 10.94
#